data_AF-A0A918P7J8-F1
#
_entry.id   AF-A0A918P7J8-F1
#
_cell.length_a   1.000
_cell.length_b   1.000
_cell.length_c   1.000
_cell.angle_alpha   90.00
_cell.angle_beta   90.00
_cell.angle_gamma   90.00
#
_symmetry.space_group_name_H-M   'P 1'
#
loop_
_entity.id
_entity.type
_entity.pdbx_description
1 polymer ?
#
loop_
_entity_poly.entity_id
_entity_poly.type
_entity_poly.pdbx_seq_one_letter_code
_entity_poly.pdbx_strand_id
1 'polypeptide(L)'
;MEAVSRLRALVGAGYARVPGVDGQLLGEAEEIQRDYLGQAIGLTDAVNACLAWRLQQPTVLSFDNHYRIIAPRRPGERPLDVRP
;
A
#
# COMPACT_ATOMS: atom_id res chain seq x y z
N MET A 1 17.85 1.70 -13.39
CA MET A 1 17.19 0.93 -14.47
C MET A 1 17.13 -0.57 -14.18
N GLU A 2 18.13 -1.15 -13.53
CA GLU A 2 18.16 -2.59 -13.23
C GLU A 2 16.99 -3.08 -12.34
N ALA A 3 16.65 -2.36 -11.27
CA ALA A 3 15.53 -2.72 -10.39
C ALA A 3 14.19 -2.84 -11.15
N VAL A 4 13.91 -1.91 -12.06
CA VAL A 4 12.70 -1.95 -12.91
C VAL A 4 12.73 -3.15 -13.86
N SER A 5 13.89 -3.47 -14.43
CA SER A 5 14.05 -4.65 -15.29
C SER A 5 13.80 -5.96 -14.52
N ARG A 6 14.36 -6.08 -13.31
CA ARG A 6 14.13 -7.24 -12.43
C ARG A 6 12.65 -7.38 -12.04
N LEU A 7 11.98 -6.27 -11.68
CA LEU A 7 10.54 -6.28 -11.39
C LEU A 7 9.72 -6.73 -12.61
N ARG A 8 10.03 -6.22 -13.81
CA ARG A 8 9.36 -6.65 -15.05
C ARG A 8 9.55 -8.15 -15.31
N ALA A 9 10.73 -8.71 -15.04
CA ALA A 9 10.98 -10.14 -15.18
C ALA A 9 10.14 -10.97 -14.18
N LEU A 10 10.06 -10.54 -12.91
CA LEU A 10 9.22 -11.19 -11.90
C LEU A 10 7.74 -11.17 -12.26
N VAL A 11 7.26 -10.03 -12.78
CA VAL A 11 5.87 -9.89 -13.25
C VAL A 11 5.63 -10.76 -14.49
N GLY A 12 6.53 -10.75 -15.46
CA GLY A 12 6.42 -11.56 -16.68
C GLY A 12 6.46 -13.08 -16.41
N ALA A 13 7.16 -13.50 -15.36
CA ALA A 13 7.20 -14.88 -14.91
C ALA A 13 6.07 -15.26 -13.93
N GLY A 14 5.16 -14.33 -13.60
CA GLY A 14 4.01 -14.57 -12.73
C GLY A 14 4.31 -14.62 -11.22
N TYR A 15 5.55 -14.31 -10.82
CA TYR A 15 5.96 -14.26 -9.41
C TYR A 15 5.56 -12.97 -8.70
N ALA A 16 5.18 -11.93 -9.45
CA ALA A 16 4.69 -10.67 -8.93
C ALA A 16 3.50 -10.14 -9.74
N ARG A 17 2.69 -9.28 -9.13
CA ARG A 17 1.58 -8.59 -9.80
C ARG A 17 1.68 -7.10 -9.54
N VAL A 18 1.44 -6.29 -10.58
CA VAL A 18 1.27 -4.84 -10.43
C VAL A 18 -0.24 -4.58 -10.37
N PRO A 19 -0.79 -4.24 -9.19
CA PRO A 19 -2.21 -3.95 -9.09
C PRO A 19 -2.54 -2.65 -9.84
N GLY A 20 -3.71 -2.61 -10.46
CA GLY A 20 -4.27 -1.36 -10.98
C GLY A 20 -4.77 -0.49 -9.83
N VAL A 21 -4.53 0.82 -9.92
CA VAL A 21 -5.10 1.84 -9.02
C VAL A 21 -6.22 2.55 -9.78
N ASP A 22 -7.46 2.32 -9.35
CA ASP A 22 -8.62 3.02 -9.90
C ASP A 22 -8.93 4.31 -9.12
N GLY A 23 -9.82 5.13 -9.66
CA GLY A 23 -10.17 6.43 -9.05
C GLY A 23 -10.80 6.29 -7.66
N GLN A 24 -11.49 5.18 -7.39
CA GLN A 24 -12.02 4.90 -6.06
C GLN A 24 -10.89 4.67 -5.07
N LEU A 25 -9.92 3.79 -5.39
CA LEU A 25 -8.77 3.54 -4.52
C LEU A 25 -7.95 4.80 -4.29
N LEU A 26 -7.79 5.62 -5.32
CA LEU A 26 -7.07 6.88 -5.21
C LEU A 26 -7.77 7.85 -4.26
N GLY A 27 -9.10 8.03 -4.38
CA GLY A 27 -9.86 8.88 -3.47
C GLY A 27 -9.78 8.39 -2.02
N GLU A 28 -9.80 7.07 -1.80
CA GLU A 28 -9.62 6.48 -0.47
C GLU A 28 -8.23 6.74 0.10
N ALA A 29 -7.19 6.67 -0.74
CA ALA A 29 -5.82 6.98 -0.33
C ALA A 29 -5.64 8.47 -0.02
N GLU A 30 -6.26 9.37 -0.79
CA GLU A 30 -6.24 10.81 -0.52
C GLU A 30 -6.93 11.18 0.80
N GLU A 31 -7.98 10.46 1.19
CA GLU A 31 -8.57 10.58 2.54
C GLU A 31 -7.56 10.19 3.62
N ILE A 32 -6.91 9.03 3.50
CA ILE A 32 -5.88 8.62 4.47
C ILE A 32 -4.76 9.65 4.52
N GLN A 33 -4.23 10.09 3.38
CA GLN A 33 -3.17 11.10 3.37
C GLN A 33 -3.60 12.38 4.09
N ARG A 34 -4.86 12.81 3.95
CA ARG A 34 -5.43 13.96 4.66
C ARG A 34 -5.52 13.73 6.17
N ASP A 35 -5.99 12.56 6.60
CA ASP A 35 -6.10 12.19 8.01
C ASP A 35 -4.74 12.17 8.72
N TYR A 36 -3.68 11.88 7.97
CA TYR A 36 -2.30 11.79 8.46
C TYR A 36 -1.42 12.99 8.03
N LEU A 37 -2.02 14.14 7.68
CA LEU A 37 -1.26 15.36 7.34
C LEU A 37 -0.29 15.76 8.46
N GLY A 38 0.93 16.10 8.07
CA GLY A 38 2.01 16.43 9.01
C GLY A 38 2.68 15.21 9.64
N GLN A 39 2.19 13.99 9.37
CA GLN A 39 2.89 12.75 9.65
C GLN A 39 3.63 12.30 8.39
N ALA A 40 4.59 11.38 8.53
CA ALA A 40 5.39 10.88 7.42
C ALA A 40 4.62 9.88 6.52
N ILE A 41 3.34 10.16 6.24
CA ILE A 41 2.48 9.32 5.38
C ILE A 41 2.25 10.07 4.06
N GLY A 42 2.84 9.55 2.99
CA GLY A 42 2.62 10.02 1.63
C GLY A 42 1.42 9.34 0.96
N LEU A 43 1.05 9.84 -0.22
CA LEU A 43 0.00 9.24 -1.05
C LEU A 43 0.32 7.78 -1.42
N THR A 44 1.59 7.47 -1.70
CA THR A 44 2.03 6.10 -2.00
C THR A 44 1.78 5.16 -0.82
N ASP A 45 2.02 5.62 0.41
CA ASP A 45 1.81 4.82 1.62
C ASP A 45 0.34 4.55 1.87
N ALA A 46 -0.49 5.58 1.66
CA ALA A 46 -1.93 5.46 1.69
C ALA A 46 -2.48 4.51 0.62
N VAL A 47 -1.97 4.57 -0.62
CA VAL A 47 -2.34 3.64 -1.70
C VAL A 47 -1.97 2.20 -1.33
N ASN A 48 -0.78 1.98 -0.76
CA ASN A 48 -0.35 0.66 -0.32
C ASN A 48 -1.23 0.11 0.81
N ALA A 49 -1.64 0.94 1.76
CA ALA A 49 -2.59 0.56 2.81
C ALA A 49 -3.95 0.17 2.24
N CYS A 50 -4.52 1.00 1.35
CA CYS A 50 -5.78 0.69 0.67
C CYS A 50 -5.71 -0.61 -0.14
N LEU A 51 -4.62 -0.83 -0.87
CA LEU A 51 -4.40 -2.06 -1.63
C LEU A 51 -4.31 -3.28 -0.72
N ALA A 52 -3.56 -3.20 0.39
CA ALA A 52 -3.42 -4.28 1.36
C ALA A 52 -4.80 -4.72 1.90
N TRP A 53 -5.66 -3.74 2.24
CA TRP A 53 -7.03 -4.03 2.68
C TRP A 53 -7.93 -4.58 1.57
N ARG A 54 -7.90 -3.99 0.37
CA ARG A 54 -8.73 -4.43 -0.77
C ARG A 54 -8.37 -5.85 -1.24
N LEU A 55 -7.10 -6.21 -1.14
CA LEU A 55 -6.60 -7.56 -1.44
C LEU A 55 -6.81 -8.55 -0.28
N GLN A 56 -7.38 -8.10 0.85
CA GLN A 56 -7.52 -8.89 2.08
C GLN A 56 -6.18 -9.46 2.58
N GLN A 57 -5.10 -8.75 2.29
CA GLN A 57 -3.72 -9.10 2.64
C GLN A 57 -3.12 -7.91 3.38
N PRO A 58 -3.35 -7.76 4.70
CA PRO A 58 -2.92 -6.59 5.45
C PRO A 58 -1.39 -6.53 5.64
N THR A 59 -0.59 -7.33 4.94
CA THR A 59 0.86 -7.36 5.07
C THR A 59 1.50 -6.38 4.09
N VAL A 60 2.35 -5.50 4.60
CA VAL A 60 3.16 -4.57 3.80
C VAL A 60 4.63 -4.86 4.04
N LEU A 61 5.38 -5.12 2.97
CA LEU A 61 6.84 -5.23 3.02
C LEU A 61 7.44 -3.84 2.89
N SER A 62 7.99 -3.30 3.98
CA SER A 62 8.60 -1.97 3.99
C SER A 62 9.63 -1.83 5.12
N PHE A 63 10.69 -1.06 4.85
CA PHE A 63 11.63 -0.61 5.88
C PHE A 63 11.12 0.62 6.63
N ASP A 64 10.05 1.24 6.15
CA ASP A 64 9.46 2.42 6.76
C ASP A 64 8.52 2.05 7.92
N ASN A 65 8.94 2.35 9.14
CA ASN A 65 8.15 2.07 10.33
C ASN A 65 6.87 2.92 10.45
N HIS A 66 6.75 4.00 9.68
CA HIS A 66 5.58 4.87 9.70
C HIS A 66 4.31 4.19 9.18
N TYR A 67 4.39 3.05 8.49
CA TYR A 67 3.18 2.32 8.08
C TYR A 67 2.32 1.86 9.27
N ARG A 68 2.93 1.65 10.45
CA ARG A 68 2.27 1.08 11.64
C ARG A 68 1.22 1.99 12.27
N ILE A 69 1.26 3.29 11.97
CA ILE A 69 0.30 4.26 12.50
C ILE A 69 -0.96 4.34 11.63
N ILE A 70 -0.95 3.81 10.40
CA ILE A 70 -2.11 3.78 9.52
C ILE A 70 -3.11 2.77 10.10
N ALA A 71 -4.25 3.29 10.57
CA ALA A 71 -5.28 2.53 11.24
C ALA A 71 -6.41 2.12 10.27
N PRO A 72 -7.05 0.96 10.48
CA PRO A 72 -8.29 0.58 9.81
C PRO A 72 -9.37 1.66 9.98
N ARG A 73 -10.10 1.97 8.91
CA ARG A 73 -11.20 2.95 8.88
C ARG A 73 -12.56 2.32 8.60
N ARG A 74 -12.60 1.14 7.97
CA ARG A 74 -13.84 0.50 7.52
C ARG A 74 -14.04 -0.89 8.13
N PRO A 75 -15.30 -1.35 8.25
CA PRO A 75 -15.59 -2.74 8.59
C PRO A 75 -14.90 -3.71 7.63
N GLY A 76 -14.17 -4.68 8.18
CA GLY A 76 -13.43 -5.68 7.40
C GLY A 76 -11.95 -5.36 7.20
N GLU A 77 -11.52 -4.13 7.43
CA GLU A 77 -10.10 -3.76 7.44
C GLU A 77 -9.43 -4.27 8.74
N ARG A 78 -8.15 -4.65 8.64
CA ARG A 78 -7.34 -5.12 9.77
C ARG A 78 -6.08 -4.28 9.88
N PRO A 79 -5.49 -4.11 11.07
CA PRO A 79 -4.22 -3.40 11.22
C PRO A 79 -3.17 -3.95 10.27
N LEU A 80 -2.35 -3.06 9.69
CA LEU A 80 -1.29 -3.46 8.77
C LEU A 80 -0.20 -4.25 9.53
N ASP A 81 0.17 -5.41 8.99
CA ASP A 81 1.32 -6.19 9.43
C ASP A 81 2.55 -5.78 8.62
N VAL A 82 3.35 -4.87 9.17
CA VAL A 82 4.54 -4.32 8.50
C VAL A 82 5.75 -5.22 8.74
N ARG A 83 6.30 -5.79 7.68
CA ARG A 83 7.45 -6.69 7.70
C ARG A 83 8.62 -6.13 6.87
N PRO A 84 9.88 -6.43 7.25
CA PRO A 84 11.03 -6.17 6.38
C PRO A 84 11.06 -7.13 5.18
#